data_AF-A0A3B3BA03-F1
#
_entry.id   AF-A0A3B3BA03-F1
#
_cell.length_a   1.000
_cell.length_b   1.000
_cell.length_c   1.000
_cell.angle_alpha   90.00
_cell.angle_beta   90.00
_cell.angle_gamma   90.00
#
_symmetry.space_group_name_H-M   'P 1'
#
loop_
_entity.id
_entity.type
_entity.pdbx_description
1 polymer ?
#
loop_
_entity_poly.entity_id
_entity_poly.type
_entity_poly.pdbx_seq_one_letter_code
_entity_poly.pdbx_strand_id
1 'polypeptide(L)'
;MVVFSGAGDGDKPGDAMSGSEPAEDDPRQPASPSPNRTPTVCFCLKFPEVISLNVGGTYFTTRLSTLRRYEDTMLAAMFSGRHYIPRDAEGRFFIDRDGAYFGDILNFLREGELPLRDRVRAVYREAQYYSIGPLLDQLEDTQPLTGEKVRQAFLDLLPYYKDNLERIVEIAKLRAMQKKARFAKLKICQQCIGVCDKHLISHYYCKRPIYEFKITWW
;
A
#
# COMPACT_ATOMS: atom_id res chain seq x y z
N MET A 1 17.66 -10.09 -8.81
CA MET A 1 17.80 -10.81 -7.53
C MET A 1 16.66 -11.82 -7.49
N VAL A 2 16.98 -13.11 -7.46
CA VAL A 2 16.00 -14.21 -7.45
C VAL A 2 16.05 -14.84 -6.06
N VAL A 3 14.90 -15.04 -5.43
CA VAL A 3 14.80 -15.79 -4.16
C VAL A 3 13.61 -16.74 -4.27
N PHE A 4 13.89 -18.04 -4.13
CA PHE A 4 12.90 -19.09 -3.89
C PHE A 4 12.86 -19.39 -2.39
N SER A 5 11.68 -19.70 -1.86
CA SER A 5 11.52 -20.41 -0.60
C SER A 5 10.27 -21.27 -0.69
N GLY A 6 10.44 -22.57 -0.48
CA GLY A 6 9.37 -23.54 -0.38
C GLY A 6 9.17 -24.02 1.05
N ALA A 7 8.03 -24.67 1.29
CA ALA A 7 7.84 -25.71 2.30
C ALA A 7 6.52 -26.46 2.01
N GLY A 8 6.57 -27.81 2.04
CA GLY A 8 5.41 -28.71 2.21
C GLY A 8 4.85 -28.58 3.65
N ASP A 9 3.79 -29.24 4.09
CA ASP A 9 3.19 -30.58 3.90
C ASP A 9 1.64 -30.40 3.86
N GLY A 10 0.77 -31.31 3.41
CA GLY A 10 0.76 -32.76 3.57
C GLY A 10 -0.33 -33.16 4.58
N ASP A 11 -1.36 -33.84 4.06
CA ASP A 11 -2.28 -34.78 4.73
C ASP A 11 -3.75 -34.40 5.10
N LYS A 12 -4.66 -35.12 4.42
CA LYS A 12 -6.05 -35.54 4.73
C LYS A 12 -5.97 -37.09 4.87
N PRO A 13 -6.97 -37.90 5.35
CA PRO A 13 -8.44 -37.71 5.32
C PRO A 13 -9.21 -38.36 6.51
N GLY A 14 -10.55 -38.45 6.43
CA GLY A 14 -11.34 -39.39 7.24
C GLY A 14 -12.86 -39.15 7.24
N ASP A 15 -13.60 -39.84 6.37
CA ASP A 15 -15.06 -39.96 6.34
C ASP A 15 -15.59 -40.94 7.41
N ALA A 16 -16.79 -40.71 7.97
CA ALA A 16 -17.75 -41.77 8.35
C ALA A 16 -19.11 -41.21 8.86
N MET A 17 -20.16 -41.97 8.56
CA MET A 17 -21.60 -41.68 8.60
C MET A 17 -22.32 -42.06 9.92
N SER A 18 -23.40 -41.32 10.19
CA SER A 18 -24.77 -41.69 10.64
C SER A 18 -25.06 -43.00 11.42
N GLY A 19 -25.90 -42.90 12.47
CA GLY A 19 -26.62 -44.03 13.09
C GLY A 19 -27.33 -43.68 14.40
N SER A 20 -28.53 -44.22 14.62
CA SER A 20 -29.66 -43.68 15.41
C SER A 20 -29.85 -44.27 16.83
N GLU A 21 -30.59 -43.51 17.67
CA GLU A 21 -31.50 -43.78 18.84
C GLU A 21 -31.82 -45.23 19.34
N PRO A 22 -32.30 -45.48 20.61
CA PRO A 22 -33.44 -44.77 21.26
C PRO A 22 -33.49 -44.64 22.81
N ALA A 23 -34.64 -44.08 23.24
CA ALA A 23 -35.09 -43.43 24.47
C ALA A 23 -35.38 -44.26 25.73
N GLU A 24 -35.45 -43.58 26.90
CA GLU A 24 -36.43 -43.70 28.02
C GLU A 24 -36.42 -42.34 28.79
N ASP A 25 -37.42 -41.45 28.75
CA ASP A 25 -38.71 -41.31 29.47
C ASP A 25 -38.65 -40.86 30.96
N ASP A 26 -39.60 -39.98 31.32
CA ASP A 26 -40.06 -39.49 32.64
C ASP A 26 -39.54 -38.13 33.22
N PRO A 27 -40.31 -37.38 34.06
CA PRO A 27 -41.05 -36.20 33.61
C PRO A 27 -40.96 -34.95 34.55
N ARG A 28 -41.38 -33.79 34.01
CA ARG A 28 -41.83 -32.55 34.70
C ARG A 28 -40.84 -31.80 35.62
N GLN A 29 -40.52 -30.56 35.21
CA GLN A 29 -40.94 -29.33 35.93
C GLN A 29 -40.66 -28.06 35.07
N PRO A 30 -41.57 -27.07 35.06
CA PRO A 30 -41.40 -25.85 34.26
C PRO A 30 -40.42 -24.89 34.94
N ALA A 31 -39.23 -24.73 34.37
CA ALA A 31 -38.30 -23.70 34.77
C ALA A 31 -38.76 -22.33 34.26
N SER A 32 -38.90 -21.42 35.21
CA SER A 32 -39.26 -20.00 35.08
C SER A 32 -38.34 -19.21 34.14
N PRO A 33 -38.83 -18.13 33.51
CA PRO A 33 -37.99 -17.26 32.71
C PRO A 33 -37.05 -16.47 33.64
N SER A 34 -35.77 -16.82 33.65
CA SER A 34 -34.74 -15.99 34.26
C SER A 34 -34.52 -14.73 33.41
N PRO A 35 -34.77 -13.51 33.91
CA PRO A 35 -34.54 -12.29 33.17
C PRO A 35 -33.17 -11.75 33.57
N ASN A 36 -32.09 -12.37 33.11
CA ASN A 36 -30.75 -11.79 33.24
C ASN A 36 -29.99 -11.89 31.91
N ARG A 37 -30.62 -11.38 30.85
CA ARG A 37 -29.83 -10.71 29.82
C ARG A 37 -29.50 -9.34 30.39
N THR A 38 -28.32 -9.22 31.00
CA THR A 38 -27.67 -7.91 31.13
C THR A 38 -27.77 -7.25 29.76
N PRO A 39 -28.38 -6.06 29.63
CA PRO A 39 -28.28 -5.35 28.38
C PRO A 39 -26.79 -5.19 28.14
N THR A 40 -26.29 -5.68 27.00
CA THR A 40 -25.05 -5.17 26.43
C THR A 40 -25.32 -3.69 26.23
N VAL A 41 -25.05 -2.90 27.27
CA VAL A 41 -25.01 -1.46 27.19
C VAL A 41 -23.95 -1.20 26.15
N CYS A 42 -24.41 -0.84 24.94
CA CYS A 42 -23.57 -0.16 23.97
C CYS A 42 -23.10 1.11 24.67
N PHE A 43 -21.97 1.01 25.36
CA PHE A 43 -21.26 2.17 25.86
C PHE A 43 -20.81 2.93 24.63
N CYS A 44 -21.60 3.89 24.18
CA CYS A 44 -21.09 4.97 23.35
C CYS A 44 -20.08 5.70 24.22
N LEU A 45 -18.80 5.36 24.07
CA LEU A 45 -17.72 6.08 24.75
C LEU A 45 -17.88 7.56 24.41
N LYS A 46 -18.17 8.38 25.42
CA LYS A 46 -18.21 9.83 25.26
C LYS A 46 -16.77 10.32 25.22
N PHE A 47 -16.35 10.76 24.05
CA PHE A 47 -15.03 11.37 23.86
C PHE A 47 -15.06 12.84 24.30
N PRO A 48 -13.97 13.34 24.91
CA PRO A 48 -13.83 14.77 25.18
C PRO A 48 -13.74 15.55 23.86
N GLU A 49 -14.00 16.86 23.91
CA GLU A 49 -13.90 17.72 22.72
C GLU A 49 -12.46 17.77 22.18
N VAL A 50 -11.48 17.82 23.08
CA VAL A 50 -10.05 17.82 22.77
C VAL A 50 -9.49 16.43 23.04
N ILE A 51 -8.83 15.88 22.03
CA ILE A 51 -8.27 14.52 22.01
C ILE A 51 -6.76 14.61 21.93
N SER A 52 -6.09 13.90 22.84
CA SER A 52 -4.63 13.71 22.79
C SER A 52 -4.30 12.34 22.20
N LEU A 53 -3.45 12.33 21.19
CA LEU A 53 -3.05 11.17 20.40
C LEU A 53 -1.55 10.94 20.54
N ASN A 54 -1.15 9.68 20.54
CA ASN A 54 0.23 9.22 20.42
C ASN A 54 0.31 8.32 19.19
N VAL A 55 0.96 8.79 18.13
CA VAL A 55 1.09 8.11 16.84
C VAL A 55 2.54 7.67 16.67
N GLY A 56 2.81 6.40 16.98
CA GLY A 56 4.15 5.81 16.89
C GLY A 56 5.22 6.53 17.71
N GLY A 57 4.83 7.20 18.81
CA GLY A 57 5.72 8.01 19.64
C GLY A 57 5.65 9.52 19.38
N THR A 58 4.96 9.97 18.33
CA THR A 58 4.73 11.40 18.08
C THR A 58 3.40 11.84 18.70
N TYR A 59 3.42 12.91 19.49
CA TYR A 59 2.23 13.39 20.18
C TYR A 59 1.48 14.45 19.39
N PHE A 60 0.16 14.28 19.31
CA PHE A 60 -0.73 15.24 18.66
C PHE A 60 -1.90 15.60 19.57
N THR A 61 -2.36 16.84 19.45
CA THR A 61 -3.59 17.29 20.09
C THR A 61 -4.52 17.83 19.01
N THR A 62 -5.76 17.36 19.00
CA THR A 62 -6.75 17.73 17.98
C THR A 62 -8.16 17.72 18.55
N ARG A 63 -9.14 18.22 17.78
CA ARG A 63 -10.55 18.18 18.18
C ARG A 63 -11.23 16.90 17.69
N LEU A 64 -12.22 16.42 18.44
CA LEU A 64 -13.06 15.29 18.02
C LEU A 64 -13.75 15.57 16.68
N SER A 65 -14.17 16.82 16.46
CA SER A 65 -14.79 17.25 15.19
C SER A 65 -13.85 17.12 14.00
N THR A 66 -12.55 17.33 14.18
CA THR A 66 -11.54 17.16 13.12
C THR A 66 -11.38 15.69 12.74
N LEU A 67 -11.29 14.79 13.71
CA LEU A 67 -11.15 13.35 13.47
C LEU A 67 -12.41 12.72 12.85
N ARG A 68 -13.57 13.34 13.08
CA ARG A 68 -14.88 12.91 12.56
C ARG A 68 -15.38 13.76 11.39
N ARG A 69 -14.53 14.59 10.79
CA ARG A 69 -14.92 15.45 9.66
C ARG A 69 -15.47 14.64 8.49
N TYR A 70 -14.87 13.49 8.23
CA TYR A 70 -15.26 12.54 7.19
C TYR A 70 -15.70 11.23 7.85
N GLU A 71 -16.99 10.91 7.75
CA GLU A 71 -17.62 9.79 8.47
C GLU A 71 -17.20 8.40 7.95
N ASP A 72 -16.71 8.35 6.72
CA ASP A 72 -16.23 7.16 6.01
C ASP A 72 -14.77 6.80 6.32
N THR A 73 -14.11 7.56 7.19
CA THR A 73 -12.70 7.34 7.56
C THR A 73 -12.55 6.36 8.72
N MET A 74 -11.42 5.66 8.75
CA MET A 74 -11.03 4.81 9.89
C MET A 74 -10.96 5.62 11.18
N LEU A 75 -10.47 6.87 11.13
CA LEU A 75 -10.41 7.75 12.30
C LEU A 75 -11.81 8.05 12.84
N ALA A 76 -12.78 8.37 11.99
CA ALA A 76 -14.16 8.56 12.43
C ALA A 76 -14.75 7.29 13.05
N ALA A 77 -14.45 6.12 12.49
CA ALA A 77 -14.86 4.84 13.05
C ALA A 77 -14.23 4.57 14.43
N MET A 78 -12.92 4.77 14.59
CA MET A 78 -12.22 4.62 15.88
C MET A 78 -12.86 5.53 16.95
N PHE A 79 -13.09 6.80 16.63
CA PHE A 79 -13.67 7.78 17.54
C PHE A 79 -15.21 7.85 17.50
N SER A 80 -15.88 6.81 16.98
CA SER A 80 -17.36 6.70 16.98
C SER A 80 -17.93 6.27 18.34
N GLY A 81 -17.08 5.72 19.19
CA GLY A 81 -17.41 5.24 20.54
C GLY A 81 -17.81 3.77 20.56
N ARG A 82 -17.77 3.11 19.40
CA ARG A 82 -18.06 1.69 19.22
C ARG A 82 -16.82 0.80 19.30
N HIS A 83 -15.64 1.40 19.18
CA HIS A 83 -14.36 0.70 19.14
C HIS A 83 -13.52 1.04 20.36
N TYR A 84 -12.86 0.02 20.91
CA TYR A 84 -11.82 0.21 21.90
C TYR A 84 -10.54 0.71 21.23
N ILE A 85 -9.97 1.80 21.75
CA ILE A 85 -8.70 2.34 21.28
C ILE A 85 -7.68 2.22 22.43
N PRO A 86 -6.51 1.60 22.21
CA PRO A 86 -5.46 1.54 23.21
C PRO A 86 -5.03 2.92 23.71
N ARG A 87 -4.55 3.01 24.94
CA ARG A 87 -3.99 4.24 25.52
C ARG A 87 -2.57 3.99 26.02
N ASP A 88 -1.73 5.01 25.96
CA ASP A 88 -0.40 4.97 26.55
C ASP A 88 -0.45 5.17 28.08
N ALA A 89 0.72 5.14 28.74
CA ALA A 89 0.84 5.28 30.18
C ALA A 89 0.30 6.62 30.70
N GLU A 90 0.32 7.66 29.86
CA GLU A 90 -0.18 9.00 30.15
C GLU A 90 -1.67 9.17 29.79
N GLY A 91 -2.33 8.12 29.31
CA GLY A 91 -3.76 8.11 28.98
C GLY A 91 -4.12 8.71 27.62
N ARG A 92 -3.15 8.96 26.74
CA ARG A 92 -3.36 9.42 25.35
C ARG A 92 -3.73 8.25 24.46
N PHE A 93 -4.57 8.47 23.45
CA PHE A 93 -4.95 7.41 22.53
C PHE A 93 -3.79 7.02 21.63
N PHE A 94 -3.46 5.73 21.58
CA PHE A 94 -2.31 5.22 20.86
C PHE A 94 -2.68 4.67 19.49
N ILE A 95 -1.89 5.01 18.48
CA ILE A 95 -1.97 4.52 17.11
C ILE A 95 -0.57 4.04 16.71
N ASP A 96 -0.46 2.78 16.29
CA ASP A 96 0.79 2.17 15.86
C ASP A 96 1.10 2.50 14.39
N ARG A 97 1.34 3.79 14.11
CA ARG A 97 1.64 4.34 12.78
C ARG A 97 2.74 5.39 12.85
N ASP A 98 3.28 5.76 11.70
CA ASP A 98 4.32 6.78 11.62
C ASP A 98 3.75 8.17 11.84
N GLY A 99 4.10 8.77 12.99
CA GLY A 99 3.68 10.11 13.35
C GLY A 99 4.29 11.22 12.47
N ALA A 100 5.38 10.97 11.74
CA ALA A 100 6.05 11.99 10.92
C ALA A 100 5.13 12.53 9.80
N TYR A 101 4.24 11.69 9.27
CA TYR A 101 3.31 12.02 8.19
C TYR A 101 1.89 12.30 8.69
N PHE A 102 1.60 11.97 9.96
CA PHE A 102 0.27 12.20 10.53
C PHE A 102 -0.08 13.69 10.67
N GLY A 103 0.92 14.57 10.77
CA GLY A 103 0.71 16.00 10.72
C GLY A 103 0.05 16.46 9.42
N ASP A 104 0.50 15.94 8.28
CA ASP A 104 -0.07 16.24 6.96
C ASP A 104 -1.52 15.72 6.87
N ILE A 105 -1.80 14.54 7.43
CA ILE A 105 -3.16 13.99 7.54
C ILE A 105 -4.06 14.93 8.35
N LEU A 106 -3.59 15.43 9.50
CA LEU A 106 -4.36 16.36 10.33
C LEU A 106 -4.59 17.70 9.64
N ASN A 107 -3.61 18.24 8.92
CA ASN A 107 -3.77 19.50 8.18
C ASN A 107 -4.82 19.37 7.09
N PHE A 108 -4.84 18.23 6.37
CA PHE A 108 -5.92 17.92 5.44
C PHE A 108 -7.28 17.87 6.14
N LEU A 109 -7.39 17.19 7.29
CA LEU A 109 -8.65 17.14 8.04
C LEU A 109 -9.08 18.50 8.62
N ARG A 110 -8.17 19.45 8.83
CA ARG A 110 -8.47 20.79 9.37
C ARG A 110 -8.88 21.76 8.28
N GLU A 111 -8.06 21.87 7.24
CA GLU A 111 -8.16 22.95 6.25
C GLU A 111 -8.28 22.42 4.81
N GLY A 112 -8.06 21.12 4.59
CA GLY A 112 -8.01 20.53 3.25
C GLY A 112 -6.66 20.73 2.56
N GLU A 113 -5.62 21.09 3.31
CA GLU A 113 -4.28 21.29 2.75
C GLU A 113 -3.63 19.99 2.31
N LEU A 114 -2.94 20.04 1.16
CA LEU A 114 -2.18 18.92 0.63
C LEU A 114 -0.73 18.94 1.11
N PRO A 115 -0.10 17.77 1.30
CA PRO A 115 1.29 17.66 1.70
C PRO A 115 2.25 18.20 0.64
N LEU A 116 3.46 18.54 1.08
CA LEU A 116 4.58 18.87 0.19
C LEU A 116 4.90 17.71 -0.76
N ARG A 117 5.35 18.04 -1.99
CA ARG A 117 5.63 17.07 -3.08
C ARG A 117 6.53 15.90 -2.65
N ASP A 118 7.55 16.17 -1.84
CA ASP A 118 8.50 15.14 -1.38
C ASP A 118 7.88 14.13 -0.41
N ARG A 119 6.75 14.47 0.21
CA ARG A 119 6.04 13.65 1.20
C ARG A 119 4.81 12.95 0.64
N VAL A 120 4.34 13.34 -0.55
CA VAL A 120 3.13 12.79 -1.21
C VAL A 120 3.07 11.27 -1.16
N ARG A 121 4.17 10.57 -1.50
CA ARG A 121 4.18 9.10 -1.53
C ARG A 121 4.01 8.47 -0.15
N ALA A 122 4.58 9.07 0.89
CA ALA A 122 4.46 8.57 2.25
C ALA A 122 3.08 8.88 2.84
N VAL A 123 2.59 10.11 2.63
CA VAL A 123 1.25 10.54 3.06
C VAL A 123 0.17 9.74 2.34
N TYR A 124 0.36 9.37 1.07
CA TYR A 124 -0.57 8.49 0.34
C TYR A 124 -0.74 7.14 1.04
N ARG A 125 0.35 6.52 1.54
CA ARG A 125 0.27 5.26 2.29
C ARG A 125 -0.49 5.41 3.61
N GLU A 126 -0.29 6.53 4.31
CA GLU A 126 -1.04 6.82 5.53
C GLU A 126 -2.52 7.10 5.23
N ALA A 127 -2.83 7.87 4.16
CA ALA A 127 -4.19 8.13 3.71
C ALA A 127 -4.93 6.84 3.33
N GLN A 128 -4.22 5.85 2.77
CA GLN A 128 -4.76 4.52 2.50
C GLN A 128 -5.06 3.77 3.80
N TYR A 129 -4.18 3.84 4.79
CA TYR A 129 -4.40 3.20 6.09
C TYR A 129 -5.60 3.80 6.83
N TYR A 130 -5.71 5.13 6.86
CA TYR A 130 -6.83 5.81 7.52
C TYR A 130 -8.12 5.86 6.68
N SER A 131 -8.10 5.28 5.47
CA SER A 131 -9.20 5.28 4.51
C SER A 131 -9.77 6.67 4.22
N ILE A 132 -8.90 7.65 3.94
CA ILE A 132 -9.32 9.04 3.65
C ILE A 132 -9.50 9.20 2.14
N GLY A 133 -10.67 8.80 1.63
CA GLY A 133 -11.01 8.83 0.20
C GLY A 133 -10.70 10.18 -0.47
N PRO A 134 -11.21 11.31 0.03
CA PRO A 134 -10.98 12.61 -0.59
C PRO A 134 -9.51 13.02 -0.70
N LEU A 135 -8.67 12.58 0.24
CA LEU A 135 -7.23 12.83 0.19
C LEU A 135 -6.55 11.93 -0.84
N LEU A 136 -6.95 10.66 -0.93
CA LEU A 136 -6.40 9.72 -1.91
C LEU A 136 -6.62 10.21 -3.34
N ASP A 137 -7.83 10.68 -3.64
CA ASP A 137 -8.18 11.20 -4.97
C ASP A 137 -7.31 12.41 -5.34
N GLN A 138 -7.16 13.38 -4.42
CA GLN A 138 -6.34 14.57 -4.67
C GLN A 138 -4.84 14.27 -4.77
N LEU A 139 -4.34 13.27 -4.03
CA LEU A 139 -2.94 12.86 -4.12
C LEU A 139 -2.64 12.07 -5.39
N GLU A 140 -3.62 11.34 -5.92
CA GLU A 140 -3.49 10.57 -7.17
C GLU A 140 -3.23 11.48 -8.39
N ASP A 141 -3.80 12.68 -8.36
CA ASP A 141 -3.60 13.74 -9.37
C ASP A 141 -2.34 14.59 -9.15
N THR A 142 -1.66 14.41 -8.01
CA THR A 142 -0.45 15.18 -7.67
C THR A 142 0.82 14.45 -8.14
N GLN A 143 1.63 15.09 -8.98
CA GLN A 143 2.96 14.59 -9.33
C GLN A 143 3.82 14.45 -8.05
N PRO A 144 4.49 13.30 -7.83
CA PRO A 144 4.97 12.35 -8.85
C PRO A 144 4.06 11.14 -9.17
N LEU A 145 2.92 10.94 -8.49
CA LEU A 145 2.11 9.73 -8.67
C LEU A 145 1.46 9.66 -10.07
N THR A 146 0.93 10.78 -10.57
CA THR A 146 0.35 10.88 -11.92
C THR A 146 1.42 10.78 -13.01
N GLY A 147 2.57 11.43 -12.82
CA GLY A 147 3.68 11.38 -13.79
C GLY A 147 4.26 9.97 -13.94
N GLU A 148 4.38 9.25 -12.83
CA GLU A 148 4.83 7.86 -12.82
C GLU A 148 3.78 6.93 -13.44
N LYS A 149 2.48 7.12 -13.17
CA LYS A 149 1.40 6.36 -13.80
C LYS A 149 1.31 6.61 -15.31
N VAL A 150 1.42 7.86 -15.75
CA VAL A 150 1.45 8.21 -17.18
C VAL A 150 2.68 7.61 -17.85
N ARG A 151 3.85 7.69 -17.21
CA ARG A 151 5.08 7.06 -17.70
C ARG A 151 4.90 5.55 -17.78
N GLN A 152 4.35 4.91 -16.75
CA GLN A 152 4.17 3.47 -16.71
C GLN A 152 3.13 3.00 -17.75
N ALA A 153 1.98 3.68 -17.86
CA ALA A 153 0.98 3.40 -18.89
C ALA A 153 1.56 3.58 -20.30
N PHE A 154 2.36 4.62 -20.53
CA PHE A 154 3.08 4.80 -21.79
C PHE A 154 4.07 3.65 -22.06
N LEU A 155 4.82 3.21 -21.05
CA LEU A 155 5.74 2.08 -21.18
C LEU A 155 5.00 0.75 -21.42
N ASP A 156 3.84 0.55 -20.79
CA ASP A 156 3.03 -0.66 -20.96
C ASP A 156 2.37 -0.73 -22.34
N LEU A 157 2.13 0.43 -22.98
CA LEU A 157 1.68 0.54 -24.38
C LEU A 157 2.78 0.23 -25.41
N LEU A 158 4.04 0.14 -24.98
CA LEU A 158 5.16 -0.21 -25.86
C LEU A 158 5.46 -1.71 -25.74
N PRO A 159 4.89 -2.57 -26.62
CA PRO A 159 5.23 -3.98 -26.63
C PRO A 159 6.76 -4.12 -26.81
N TYR A 160 7.36 -5.04 -26.06
CA TYR A 160 8.80 -5.30 -26.04
C TYR A 160 9.69 -4.21 -25.41
N TYR A 161 9.16 -3.16 -24.78
CA TYR A 161 10.01 -2.14 -24.12
C TYR A 161 10.97 -2.74 -23.08
N LYS A 162 10.46 -3.66 -22.24
CA LYS A 162 11.27 -4.36 -21.22
C LYS A 162 12.35 -5.22 -21.86
N ASP A 163 11.98 -6.09 -22.80
CA ASP A 163 12.93 -6.97 -23.50
C ASP A 163 14.00 -6.17 -24.26
N ASN A 164 13.60 -5.06 -24.89
CA ASN A 164 14.52 -4.17 -25.58
C ASN A 164 15.49 -3.50 -24.61
N LEU A 165 15.00 -3.03 -23.46
CA LEU A 165 15.84 -2.45 -22.41
C LEU A 165 16.85 -3.49 -21.87
N GLU A 166 16.42 -4.72 -21.63
CA GLU A 166 17.29 -5.82 -21.19
C GLU A 166 18.38 -6.12 -22.22
N ARG A 167 18.02 -6.23 -23.51
CA ARG A 167 18.98 -6.43 -24.61
C ARG A 167 19.96 -5.25 -24.72
N ILE A 168 19.49 -4.02 -24.59
CA ILE A 168 20.33 -2.82 -24.60
C ILE A 168 21.36 -2.88 -23.44
N VAL A 169 20.90 -3.19 -22.23
CA VAL A 169 21.74 -3.31 -21.04
C VAL A 169 22.78 -4.43 -21.22
N GLU A 170 22.38 -5.59 -21.75
CA GLU A 170 23.26 -6.71 -22.02
C GLU A 170 24.36 -6.35 -23.04
N ILE A 171 23.99 -5.71 -24.16
CA ILE A 171 24.96 -5.24 -25.17
C ILE A 171 25.94 -4.24 -24.55
N ALA A 172 25.48 -3.35 -23.67
CA ALA A 172 26.37 -2.45 -22.94
C ALA A 172 27.33 -3.20 -22.01
N LYS A 173 26.86 -4.21 -21.27
CA LYS A 173 27.72 -5.04 -20.41
C LYS A 173 28.79 -5.74 -21.23
N LEU A 174 28.40 -6.40 -22.32
CA LEU A 174 29.31 -7.12 -23.20
C LEU A 174 30.38 -6.20 -23.79
N ARG A 175 29.99 -5.01 -24.28
CA ARG A 175 30.94 -4.01 -24.80
C ARG A 175 31.88 -3.47 -23.72
N ALA A 176 31.38 -3.25 -22.51
CA ALA A 176 32.19 -2.79 -21.40
C ALA A 176 33.21 -3.85 -20.97
N MET A 177 32.79 -5.12 -20.87
CA MET A 177 33.66 -6.26 -20.55
C MET A 177 34.75 -6.47 -21.59
N GLN A 178 34.39 -6.48 -22.89
CA GLN A 178 35.35 -6.64 -23.99
C GLN A 178 36.42 -5.54 -23.98
N LYS A 179 36.04 -4.31 -23.64
CA LYS A 179 36.94 -3.15 -23.61
C LYS A 179 37.58 -2.88 -22.24
N LYS A 180 37.33 -3.74 -21.23
CA LYS A 180 37.72 -3.51 -19.83
C LYS A 180 37.39 -2.07 -19.36
N ALA A 181 36.25 -1.55 -19.79
CA ALA A 181 35.83 -0.18 -19.55
C ALA A 181 34.75 -0.13 -18.45
N ARG A 182 34.75 0.92 -17.63
CA ARG A 182 33.71 1.16 -16.60
C ARG A 182 32.38 1.63 -17.18
N PHE A 183 32.32 1.88 -18.49
CA PHE A 183 31.13 2.34 -19.17
C PHE A 183 31.10 1.87 -20.62
N ALA A 184 29.90 1.79 -21.19
CA ALA A 184 29.69 1.56 -22.61
C ALA A 184 28.87 2.69 -23.22
N LYS A 185 29.27 3.11 -24.42
CA LYS A 185 28.49 4.04 -25.25
C LYS A 185 27.64 3.24 -26.22
N LEU A 186 26.33 3.42 -26.15
CA LEU A 186 25.35 2.78 -27.04
C LEU A 186 24.62 3.81 -27.88
N LYS A 187 24.30 3.42 -29.10
CA LYS A 187 23.58 4.21 -30.09
C LYS A 187 22.24 3.54 -30.33
N ILE A 188 21.16 4.16 -29.89
CA ILE A 188 19.80 3.56 -29.93
C ILE A 188 18.93 4.34 -30.92
N CYS A 189 18.25 3.61 -31.80
CA CYS A 189 17.29 4.19 -32.74
C CYS A 189 15.90 4.34 -32.07
N GLN A 190 15.32 5.53 -32.23
CA GLN A 190 14.01 5.89 -31.68
C GLN A 190 12.84 5.07 -32.25
N GLN A 191 12.95 4.63 -33.51
CA GLN A 191 11.87 3.93 -34.22
C GLN A 191 11.80 2.43 -33.93
N CYS A 192 12.89 1.83 -33.41
CA CYS A 192 12.98 0.38 -33.21
C CYS A 192 13.22 -0.02 -31.75
N ILE A 193 13.43 0.96 -30.85
CA ILE A 193 13.94 0.74 -29.48
C ILE A 193 15.08 -0.30 -29.51
N GLY A 194 15.98 -0.17 -30.48
CA GLY A 194 16.99 -1.18 -30.80
C GLY A 194 18.38 -0.57 -30.84
N VAL A 195 19.40 -1.36 -30.47
CA VAL A 195 20.81 -0.95 -30.59
C VAL A 195 21.23 -1.04 -32.05
N CYS A 196 21.69 0.08 -32.62
CA CYS A 196 22.37 0.07 -33.91
C CYS A 196 23.83 -0.38 -33.71
N ASP A 197 24.08 -1.69 -33.76
CA ASP A 197 25.43 -2.28 -33.82
C ASP A 197 25.65 -2.96 -35.17
N LYS A 198 26.76 -2.65 -35.85
CA LYS A 198 27.13 -3.26 -37.13
C LYS A 198 27.30 -4.79 -37.05
N HIS A 199 27.52 -5.35 -35.86
CA HIS A 199 27.67 -6.80 -35.65
C HIS A 199 26.37 -7.51 -35.24
N LEU A 200 25.26 -6.80 -35.06
CA LEU A 200 23.95 -7.37 -34.68
C LEU A 200 22.83 -7.08 -35.71
N ILE A 201 23.18 -6.59 -36.90
CA ILE A 201 22.21 -6.33 -37.98
C ILE A 201 21.97 -7.65 -38.72
N SER A 202 21.04 -8.45 -38.23
CA SER A 202 20.27 -9.34 -39.11
C SER A 202 18.87 -8.83 -39.37
N HIS A 203 18.26 -8.01 -38.51
CA HIS A 203 16.96 -7.42 -38.81
C HIS A 203 16.86 -6.01 -38.21
N TYR A 204 16.29 -5.09 -38.99
CA TYR A 204 15.98 -3.68 -38.69
C TYR A 204 17.11 -2.65 -38.94
N TYR A 205 17.16 -2.17 -40.19
CA TYR A 205 17.83 -0.92 -40.58
C TYR A 205 17.05 0.30 -40.05
N CYS A 206 17.74 1.27 -39.44
CA CYS A 206 17.15 2.57 -39.07
C CYS A 206 18.08 3.71 -39.53
N LYS A 207 17.54 4.66 -40.32
CA LYS A 207 18.32 5.66 -41.09
C LYS A 207 18.49 7.05 -40.44
N ARG A 208 18.06 7.30 -39.18
CA ARG A 208 18.32 8.47 -38.25
C ARG A 208 17.13 8.61 -37.27
N PRO A 209 17.20 9.26 -36.08
CA PRO A 209 18.34 9.74 -35.29
C PRO A 209 18.71 8.77 -34.16
N ILE A 210 19.89 9.00 -33.56
CA ILE A 210 20.60 8.07 -32.68
C ILE A 210 20.80 8.75 -31.33
N TYR A 211 20.08 8.32 -30.30
CA TYR A 211 20.42 8.74 -28.94
C TYR A 211 21.69 8.00 -28.50
N GLU A 212 22.71 8.74 -28.07
CA GLU A 212 23.93 8.18 -27.49
C GLU A 212 23.80 8.13 -25.98
N PHE A 213 23.74 6.91 -25.43
CA PHE A 213 23.67 6.69 -24.00
C PHE A 213 25.03 6.26 -23.47
N LYS A 214 25.44 6.82 -22.34
CA LYS A 214 26.59 6.34 -21.56
C LYS A 214 26.03 5.52 -20.40
N ILE A 215 26.22 4.20 -20.47
CA ILE A 215 25.81 3.29 -19.39
C ILE A 215 27.03 3.05 -18.51
N THR A 216 26.94 3.45 -17.24
CA THR A 216 27.96 3.26 -16.20
C THR A 216 27.52 2.18 -15.22
N TRP A 217 28.49 1.43 -14.70
CA TRP A 217 28.26 0.44 -13.65
C TRP A 217 28.98 0.96 -12.38
N TRP A 218 28.24 1.15 -11.28
CA TRP A 218 28.80 1.36 -9.94
C TRP A 218 28.82 0.03 -9.19
#